data_AF-A0A350HX34-F1
#
_entry.id   AF-A0A350HX34-F1
#
_cell.length_a   1.000
_cell.length_b   1.000
_cell.length_c   1.000
_cell.angle_alpha   90.00
_cell.angle_beta   90.00
_cell.angle_gamma   90.00
#
_symmetry.space_group_name_H-M   'P 1'
#
loop_
_entity.id
_entity.type
_entity.pdbx_description
1 polymer ?
#
loop_
_entity_poly.entity_id
_entity_poly.type
_entity_poly.pdbx_seq_one_letter_code
_entity_poly.pdbx_strand_id
1 'polypeptide(L)' 'MATANDLRKGQAISYNGDVCVILEMQHRTPGNLRAFVQVIMRSIKT' A
#
# COMPACT_ATOMS: atom_id res chain seq x y z
N MET A 1 -9.24 3.76 11.98
CA MET A 1 -9.15 3.61 10.52
C MET A 1 -7.70 3.84 10.14
N ALA A 2 -7.03 2.85 9.55
CA ALA A 2 -5.67 3.06 9.04
C ALA A 2 -5.76 3.91 7.77
N THR A 3 -4.95 4.96 7.69
CA THR A 3 -4.84 5.80 6.49
C THR A 3 -3.78 5.23 5.56
N ALA A 4 -3.76 5.66 4.29
CA ALA A 4 -2.70 5.26 3.36
C ALA A 4 -1.29 5.66 3.85
N ASN A 5 -1.19 6.69 4.70
CA ASN A 5 0.06 7.12 5.29
C ASN A 5 0.57 6.18 6.40
N ASP A 6 -0.29 5.30 6.93
CA ASP A 6 0.08 4.33 7.97
C ASP A 6 0.62 3.03 7.36
N LEU A 7 0.53 2.85 6.03
CA LEU A 7 1.08 1.70 5.32
C LEU A 7 2.60 1.64 5.48
N ARG A 8 3.11 0.45 5.78
CA ARG A 8 4.55 0.16 5.89
C ARG A 8 4.87 -1.15 5.19
N LYS A 9 6.13 -1.29 4.76
CA LYS A 9 6.68 -2.56 4.27
C LYS A 9 6.49 -3.66 5.32
N GLY A 10 6.07 -4.84 4.87
CA GLY A 10 5.78 -6.01 5.71
C GLY A 10 4.37 -6.06 6.30
N GLN A 11 3.56 -5.01 6.16
CA GLN A 11 2.15 -5.10 6.56
C GLN A 11 1.37 -6.00 5.60
N ALA A 12 0.42 -6.74 6.15
CA ALA A 12 -0.56 -7.52 5.40
C ALA A 12 -1.86 -6.74 5.27
N ILE A 13 -2.40 -6.67 4.05
CA ILE A 13 -3.66 -6.01 3.74
C ILE A 13 -4.57 -6.96 2.96
N SER A 14 -5.88 -6.84 3.17
CA SER A 14 -6.87 -7.53 2.34
C SER A 14 -7.12 -6.71 1.09
N TYR A 15 -6.83 -7.28 -0.08
CA TYR A 15 -7.01 -6.64 -1.37
C TYR A 15 -7.62 -7.64 -2.36
N ASN A 16 -8.70 -7.25 -3.03
CA ASN A 16 -9.41 -8.09 -4.02
C ASN A 16 -9.77 -9.51 -3.52
N GLY A 17 -10.05 -9.66 -2.21
CA GLY A 17 -10.42 -10.94 -1.60
C GLY A 17 -9.25 -11.84 -1.16
N ASP A 18 -8.00 -11.40 -1.38
CA ASP A 18 -6.81 -12.10 -0.94
C ASP A 18 -5.98 -11.27 0.05
N VAL A 19 -5.20 -11.97 0.89
CA VAL A 19 -4.24 -11.32 1.79
C VAL A 19 -2.93 -11.08 1.06
N CYS A 20 -2.53 -9.82 0.99
CA CYS A 20 -1.34 -9.38 0.29
C CYS A 20 -0.37 -8.69 1.27
N VAL A 21 0.93 -8.99 1.14
CA VAL A 21 1.99 -8.36 1.92
C VAL A 21 2.62 -7.24 1.12
N ILE A 22 2.80 -6.09 1.75
CA ILE A 22 3.45 -4.93 1.16
C ILE A 22 4.96 -5.13 1.09
N LEU A 23 5.52 -5.05 -0.12
CA LEU A 23 6.95 -5.17 -0.37
C LEU A 23 7.63 -3.80 -0.43
N GLU A 24 6.97 -2.82 -1.02
CA GLU A 24 7.48 -1.45 -1.17
C GLU A 24 6.33 -0.45 -1.12
N MET A 25 6.60 0.72 -0.55
CA MET A 25 5.63 1.81 -0.40
C MET A 25 6.32 3.12 -0.80
N GLN A 26 5.67 3.85 -1.71
CA GLN A 26 6.15 5.13 -2.20
C GLN A 26 5.07 6.19 -2.05
N HIS A 27 5.37 7.23 -1.28
CA HIS A 27 4.52 8.41 -1.17
C HIS A 27 4.89 9.40 -2.28
N ARG A 28 3.94 9.72 -3.16
CA ARG A 28 4.12 10.68 -4.26
C ARG A 28 3.21 11.88 -4.04
N THR A 29 3.78 13.08 -4.10
CA THR A 29 3.02 14.34 -4.03
C THR A 29 3.18 15.09 -5.36
N PRO A 30 2.28 14.86 -6.34
CA PRO A 30 2.24 15.70 -7.54
C PRO A 30 1.92 17.17 -7.16
N GLY A 31 2.43 18.12 -7.94
CA GLY A 31 2.32 19.56 -7.69
C GLY A 31 0.90 20.16 -7.66
N ASN A 32 -0.13 19.32 -7.72
CA ASN A 32 -1.54 19.68 -7.59
C ASN A 32 -2.11 19.44 -6.17
N LEU A 33 -1.23 19.31 -5.16
CA LEU A 33 -1.56 19.07 -3.75
C LEU A 33 -2.30 17.74 -3.46
N ARG A 34 -2.43 16.84 -4.44
CA ARG A 34 -3.08 15.53 -4.27
C ARG A 34 -2.04 14.44 -4.09
N ALA A 35 -1.59 14.26 -2.87
CA ALA A 35 -0.69 13.18 -2.54
C ALA A 35 -1.38 11.81 -2.67
N PHE A 36 -0.63 10.81 -3.12
CA PHE A 36 -1.08 9.42 -3.18
C PHE A 36 0.07 8.49 -2.76
N VAL A 37 -0.31 7.30 -2.29
CA VAL A 37 0.63 6.25 -1.93
C VAL A 37 0.53 5.14 -2.97
N GLN A 38 1.65 4.83 -3.60
CA GLN A 38 1.79 3.69 -4.51
C GLN A 38 2.49 2.55 -3.77
N VAL A 39 1.96 1.34 -3.90
CA VAL A 39 2.44 0.18 -3.15
C VAL A 39 2.71 -0.96 -4.12
N ILE A 40 3.85 -1.62 -3.96
CA ILE A 40 4.14 -2.92 -4.59
C ILE A 40 3.88 -3.99 -3.53
N MET A 41 3.05 -4.95 -3.86
CA MET A 41 2.57 -5.98 -2.93
C MET A 41 2.53 -7.35 -3.58
N ARG A 42 2.58 -8.39 -2.76
CA ARG A 42 2.55 -9.79 -3.17
C ARG A 42 1.45 -10.53 -2.43
N SER A 43 0.64 -11.32 -3.15
CA SER A 43 -0.34 -12.21 -2.53
C SER A 43 0.35 -13.33 -1.76
N ILE A 44 -0.15 -13.69 -0.58
CA ILE A 44 0.36 -14.81 0.22
C ILE A 44 -0.11 -16.15 -0.38
N LYS A 45 -1.26 -16.15 -1.06
CA LYS A 45 -1.92 -17.36 -1.56
C LYS A 45 -1.26 -17.95 -2.82
N THR A 46 -0.47 -17.14 -3.53
CA THR A 46 0.15 -17.48 -4.83
C THR A 46 1.67 -17.36 -4.75
#